data_AF-A0A497PM63-F1
#
_entry.id   AF-A0A497PM63-F1
#
_cell.length_a   1.000
_cell.length_b   1.000
_cell.length_c   1.000
_cell.angle_alpha   90.00
_cell.angle_beta   90.00
_cell.angle_gamma   90.00
#
_symmetry.space_group_name_H-M   'P 1'
#
loop_
_entity.id
_entity.type
_entity.pdbx_description
1 polymer ?
#
loop_
_entity_poly.entity_id
_entity_poly.type
_entity_poly.pdbx_seq_one_letter_code
_entity_poly.pdbx_strand_id
1 'polypeptide(L)'
;MVSEVFVRYVTTTGLEKMVRFNTETTAVNMELRDIATVDLLPLIWCKNLEVLNLKNNSLTEIDLSPLQKCPHLKALRLSHNRLQEVDLSPLATCSELQEISLDNNRLKIIDLSPLFQCPNLQDLMIDESVTLTADLLLRSIGSWPEVLIERYHRILWKAEPAS
;
A
#
# COMPACT_ATOMS: atom_id res chain seq x y z
N MET A 1 23.57 -15.52 5.20
CA MET A 1 22.14 -15.14 5.19
C MET A 1 22.09 -13.73 5.76
N VAL A 2 21.40 -12.80 5.10
CA VAL A 2 21.19 -11.45 5.66
C VAL A 2 20.21 -11.59 6.81
N SER A 3 20.60 -11.26 8.03
CA SER A 3 19.74 -11.35 9.22
C SER A 3 19.11 -10.01 9.58
N GLU A 4 19.61 -8.92 9.01
CA GLU A 4 19.23 -7.56 9.33
C GLU A 4 19.15 -6.72 8.07
N VAL A 5 18.16 -5.83 8.04
CA VAL A 5 17.97 -4.84 6.98
C VAL A 5 17.90 -3.45 7.59
N PHE A 6 18.30 -2.45 6.82
CA PHE A 6 18.35 -1.07 7.25
C PHE A 6 17.49 -0.21 6.34
N VAL A 7 16.33 0.22 6.84
CA VAL A 7 15.44 1.12 6.11
C VAL A 7 15.90 2.55 6.34
N ARG A 8 16.25 3.25 5.27
CA ARG A 8 16.65 4.65 5.29
C ARG A 8 15.44 5.54 5.05
N TYR A 9 15.44 6.70 5.69
CA TYR A 9 14.39 7.70 5.50
C TYR A 9 14.90 9.11 5.75
N VAL A 10 14.25 10.09 5.13
CA VAL A 10 14.53 11.51 5.31
C VAL A 10 13.34 12.15 6.01
N THR A 11 13.59 12.96 7.04
CA THR A 11 12.55 13.70 7.77
C THR A 11 12.14 14.98 7.05
N THR A 12 11.06 15.65 7.47
CA THR A 12 10.65 16.92 6.84
C THR A 12 11.66 18.07 7.03
N THR A 13 12.53 17.97 8.02
CA THR A 13 13.65 18.91 8.22
C THR A 13 14.89 18.57 7.39
N GLY A 14 14.84 17.52 6.55
CA GLY A 14 15.96 17.07 5.73
C GLY A 14 16.98 16.19 6.48
N LEU A 15 16.71 15.79 7.73
CA LEU A 15 17.61 14.87 8.44
C LEU A 15 17.46 13.46 7.89
N GLU A 16 18.56 12.88 7.43
CA GLU A 16 18.68 11.47 7.09
C GLU A 16 18.76 10.61 8.34
N LYS A 17 17.97 9.56 8.37
CA LYS A 17 17.92 8.58 9.46
C LYS A 17 17.84 7.17 8.88
N MET A 18 18.14 6.20 9.72
CA MET A 18 17.99 4.78 9.39
C MET A 18 17.45 4.03 10.60
N VAL A 19 16.68 2.98 10.33
CA VAL A 19 16.19 2.05 11.34
C VAL A 19 16.55 0.64 10.91
N ARG A 20 16.91 -0.19 11.89
CA ARG A 20 17.30 -1.58 11.69
C ARG A 20 16.12 -2.50 12.00
N PHE A 21 15.88 -3.46 11.12
CA PHE A 21 14.92 -4.54 11.33
C PHE A 21 15.59 -5.90 11.12
N ASN A 22 15.06 -6.92 11.78
CA ASN A 22 15.43 -8.31 11.51
C ASN A 22 14.62 -8.83 10.32
N THR A 23 15.22 -9.65 9.44
CA THR A 23 14.52 -10.21 8.26
C THR A 23 13.38 -11.16 8.61
N GLU A 24 13.38 -11.75 9.81
CA GLU A 24 12.31 -12.61 10.33
C GLU A 24 11.18 -11.81 10.97
N THR A 25 11.24 -10.47 10.97
CA THR A 25 10.17 -9.66 11.54
C THR A 25 8.88 -9.80 10.73
N THR A 26 7.76 -9.86 11.44
CA THR A 26 6.43 -9.85 10.84
C THR A 26 5.82 -8.45 10.79
N ALA A 27 6.41 -7.47 11.48
CA ALA A 27 5.86 -6.12 11.53
C ALA A 27 6.97 -5.06 11.48
N VAL A 28 6.89 -4.19 10.48
CA VAL A 28 7.71 -2.98 10.34
C VAL A 28 6.85 -1.78 10.72
N ASN A 29 7.10 -1.22 11.90
CA ASN A 29 6.42 -0.01 12.35
C ASN A 29 7.34 1.21 12.23
N MET A 30 6.91 2.18 11.42
CA MET A 30 7.54 3.47 11.14
C MET A 30 6.60 4.66 11.29
N GLU A 31 5.53 4.49 12.06
CA GLU A 31 4.57 5.55 12.40
C GLU A 31 5.21 6.68 13.23
N LEU A 32 4.72 7.92 13.04
CA LEU A 32 5.10 9.12 13.83
C LEU A 32 6.60 9.43 13.80
N ARG A 33 7.24 9.31 12.63
CA ARG A 33 8.69 9.55 12.45
C ARG A 33 9.01 10.80 11.63
N ASP A 34 8.00 11.60 11.32
CA ASP A 34 8.11 12.80 10.48
C ASP A 34 8.76 12.51 9.12
N ILE A 35 8.45 11.33 8.55
CA ILE A 35 9.08 10.85 7.32
C ILE A 35 8.55 11.66 6.13
N ALA A 36 9.45 12.27 5.37
CA ALA A 36 9.18 12.90 4.07
C ALA A 36 9.42 11.92 2.90
N THR A 37 10.49 11.12 2.97
CA THR A 37 10.77 10.04 2.00
C THR A 37 11.34 8.81 2.72
N VAL A 38 11.09 7.61 2.16
CA VAL A 38 11.54 6.34 2.72
C VAL A 38 11.97 5.39 1.62
N ASP A 39 13.09 4.69 1.84
CA ASP A 39 13.58 3.62 0.97
C ASP A 39 13.14 2.25 1.51
N LEU A 40 12.13 1.67 0.88
CA LEU A 40 11.59 0.35 1.23
C LEU A 40 12.33 -0.82 0.55
N LEU A 41 13.30 -0.57 -0.34
CA LEU A 41 14.03 -1.63 -1.04
C LEU A 41 14.61 -2.71 -0.11
N PRO A 42 15.13 -2.41 1.09
CA PRO A 42 15.63 -3.43 2.00
C PRO A 42 14.57 -4.44 2.45
N LEU A 43 13.27 -4.13 2.35
CA LEU A 43 12.19 -5.03 2.74
C LEU A 43 12.03 -6.24 1.82
N ILE A 44 12.70 -6.28 0.65
CA ILE A 44 12.71 -7.49 -0.21
C ILE A 44 13.24 -8.75 0.50
N TRP A 45 13.97 -8.57 1.59
CA TRP A 45 14.50 -9.66 2.42
C TRP A 45 13.57 -10.07 3.57
N CYS A 46 12.53 -9.30 3.86
CA CYS A 46 11.58 -9.55 4.95
C CYS A 46 10.40 -10.41 4.47
N LYS A 47 10.66 -11.66 4.09
CA LYS A 47 9.66 -12.53 3.45
C LYS A 47 8.44 -12.84 4.33
N ASN A 48 8.62 -12.79 5.65
CA ASN A 48 7.58 -13.03 6.64
C ASN A 48 6.83 -11.76 7.06
N LEU A 49 7.06 -10.63 6.38
CA LEU A 49 6.42 -9.36 6.72
C LEU A 49 4.91 -9.46 6.52
N GLU A 50 4.17 -9.25 7.59
CA GLU A 50 2.71 -9.22 7.61
C GLU A 50 2.15 -7.79 7.72
N VAL A 51 2.86 -6.88 8.38
CA VAL A 51 2.39 -5.51 8.62
C VAL A 51 3.46 -4.48 8.28
N LEU A 52 3.12 -3.54 7.40
CA LEU A 52 3.88 -2.31 7.19
C LEU A 52 3.06 -1.11 7.65
N ASN A 53 3.52 -0.45 8.73
CA ASN A 53 2.87 0.75 9.26
C ASN A 53 3.74 1.99 9.03
N LEU A 54 3.25 2.91 8.19
CA LEU A 54 3.83 4.20 7.85
C LEU A 54 2.86 5.35 8.14
N LYS A 55 1.83 5.11 8.96
CA LYS A 55 0.82 6.10 9.34
C LYS A 55 1.44 7.34 10.00
N ASN A 56 0.75 8.48 9.93
CA ASN A 56 1.14 9.70 10.64
C ASN A 56 2.57 10.16 10.33
N ASN A 57 2.85 10.31 9.03
CA ASN A 57 4.10 10.84 8.51
C ASN A 57 3.77 11.97 7.52
N SER A 58 4.76 12.40 6.72
CA SER A 58 4.64 13.49 5.76
C SER A 58 4.98 13.05 4.33
N LEU A 59 4.81 11.76 4.01
CA LEU A 59 5.14 11.18 2.71
C LEU A 59 4.33 11.86 1.60
N THR A 60 5.00 12.33 0.55
CA THR A 60 4.36 12.88 -0.65
C THR A 60 4.28 11.88 -1.80
N GLU A 61 5.17 10.88 -1.77
CA GLU A 61 5.30 9.77 -2.71
C GLU A 61 5.73 8.52 -1.95
N ILE A 62 5.52 7.34 -2.55
CA ILE A 62 5.98 6.07 -2.00
C ILE A 62 6.15 5.04 -3.12
N ASP A 63 7.28 4.32 -3.09
CA ASP A 63 7.49 3.15 -3.96
C ASP A 63 7.14 1.86 -3.20
N LEU A 64 6.08 1.19 -3.67
CA LEU A 64 5.60 -0.08 -3.10
C LEU A 64 6.20 -1.31 -3.80
N SER A 65 7.02 -1.15 -4.84
CA SER A 65 7.61 -2.27 -5.61
C SER A 65 8.27 -3.35 -4.76
N PRO A 66 8.99 -3.03 -3.65
CA PRO A 66 9.59 -4.05 -2.77
C PRO A 66 8.58 -5.01 -2.15
N LEU A 67 7.32 -4.59 -1.97
CA LEU A 67 6.27 -5.40 -1.34
C LEU A 67 5.84 -6.60 -2.19
N GLN A 68 6.18 -6.62 -3.49
CA GLN A 68 6.00 -7.82 -4.32
C GLN A 68 6.76 -9.05 -3.80
N LYS A 69 7.77 -8.84 -2.93
CA LYS A 69 8.54 -9.91 -2.28
C LYS A 69 8.03 -10.26 -0.88
N CYS A 70 6.91 -9.68 -0.45
CA CYS A 70 6.27 -9.89 0.85
C CYS A 70 4.89 -10.56 0.64
N PRO A 71 4.84 -11.86 0.28
CA PRO A 71 3.58 -12.53 -0.06
C PRO A 71 2.63 -12.68 1.14
N HIS A 72 3.16 -12.66 2.36
CA HIS A 72 2.41 -12.77 3.62
C HIS A 72 1.91 -11.41 4.16
N LEU A 73 2.03 -10.32 3.38
CA LEU A 73 1.57 -9.01 3.81
C LEU A 73 0.04 -9.02 4.00
N LYS A 74 -0.40 -8.69 5.22
CA LYS A 74 -1.80 -8.62 5.65
C LYS A 74 -2.28 -7.19 5.80
N ALA A 75 -1.42 -6.25 6.20
CA ALA A 75 -1.81 -4.86 6.41
C ALA A 75 -0.77 -3.86 5.87
N LEU A 76 -1.25 -2.91 5.06
CA LEU A 76 -0.50 -1.74 4.62
C LEU A 76 -1.17 -0.47 5.15
N ARG A 77 -0.48 0.26 6.03
CA ARG A 77 -1.03 1.47 6.66
C ARG A 77 -0.27 2.72 6.25
N LEU A 78 -0.94 3.59 5.51
CA LEU A 78 -0.41 4.83 4.93
C LEU A 78 -1.26 6.06 5.26
N SER A 79 -2.27 5.95 6.13
CA SER A 79 -3.13 7.08 6.49
C SER A 79 -2.35 8.24 7.13
N HIS A 80 -2.93 9.44 7.07
CA HIS A 80 -2.31 10.66 7.60
C HIS A 80 -0.90 10.89 7.04
N ASN A 81 -0.81 10.89 5.72
CA ASN A 81 0.36 11.32 4.96
C ASN A 81 -0.06 12.45 4.00
N ARG A 82 0.74 12.72 2.96
CA ARG A 82 0.47 13.76 1.96
C ARG A 82 0.54 13.20 0.54
N LEU A 83 0.29 11.89 0.39
CA LEU A 83 0.38 11.17 -0.87
C LEU A 83 -0.63 11.75 -1.86
N GLN A 84 -0.17 12.09 -3.06
CA GLN A 84 -1.02 12.61 -4.14
C GLN A 84 -1.44 11.52 -5.12
N GLU A 85 -0.62 10.48 -5.22
CA GLU A 85 -0.82 9.28 -6.01
C GLU A 85 -0.18 8.09 -5.28
N VAL A 86 -0.69 6.89 -5.54
CA VAL A 86 -0.12 5.62 -5.05
C VAL A 86 -0.40 4.56 -6.11
N ASP A 87 0.66 3.87 -6.55
CA ASP A 87 0.52 2.68 -7.40
C ASP A 87 0.34 1.44 -6.53
N LEU A 88 -0.81 0.77 -6.67
CA LEU A 88 -1.15 -0.45 -5.93
C LEU A 88 -0.77 -1.73 -6.68
N SER A 89 -0.24 -1.64 -7.91
CA SER A 89 0.13 -2.80 -8.73
C SER A 89 1.05 -3.80 -8.00
N PRO A 90 2.04 -3.36 -7.19
CA PRO A 90 2.86 -4.26 -6.38
C PRO A 90 2.09 -5.15 -5.40
N LEU A 91 0.87 -4.77 -5.00
CA LEU A 91 0.08 -5.50 -4.01
C LEU A 91 -0.69 -6.68 -4.61
N ALA A 92 -0.76 -6.79 -5.94
CA ALA A 92 -1.45 -7.89 -6.61
C ALA A 92 -0.86 -9.29 -6.26
N THR A 93 0.37 -9.34 -5.76
CA THR A 93 1.02 -10.58 -5.29
C THR A 93 0.79 -10.87 -3.79
N CYS A 94 0.18 -9.94 -3.06
CA CYS A 94 -0.10 -10.07 -1.62
C CYS A 94 -1.50 -10.67 -1.42
N SER A 95 -1.64 -11.97 -1.65
CA SER A 95 -2.93 -12.67 -1.58
C SER A 95 -3.50 -12.77 -0.15
N GLU A 96 -2.67 -12.58 0.88
CA GLU A 96 -3.07 -12.54 2.29
C GLU A 96 -3.52 -11.14 2.77
N LEU A 97 -3.50 -10.14 1.88
CA LEU A 97 -3.81 -8.76 2.25
C LEU A 97 -5.27 -8.63 2.72
N GLN A 98 -5.43 -8.03 3.88
CA GLN A 98 -6.70 -7.85 4.61
C GLN A 98 -7.03 -6.38 4.81
N GLU A 99 -6.01 -5.54 5.01
CA GLU A 99 -6.17 -4.12 5.33
C GLU A 99 -5.30 -3.23 4.44
N ILE A 100 -5.91 -2.20 3.84
CA ILE A 100 -5.22 -1.05 3.27
C ILE A 100 -5.83 0.23 3.84
N SER A 101 -4.98 1.12 4.34
CA SER A 101 -5.42 2.45 4.78
C SER A 101 -4.64 3.57 4.09
N LEU A 102 -5.39 4.41 3.36
CA LEU A 102 -4.93 5.51 2.53
C LEU A 102 -5.69 6.82 2.81
N ASP A 103 -6.64 6.81 3.75
CA ASP A 103 -7.40 7.97 4.19
C ASP A 103 -6.49 9.06 4.79
N ASN A 104 -7.00 10.30 4.85
CA ASN A 104 -6.22 11.46 5.29
C ASN A 104 -4.91 11.65 4.50
N ASN A 105 -4.99 11.50 3.18
CA ASN A 105 -3.92 11.84 2.23
C ASN A 105 -4.36 13.00 1.33
N ARG A 106 -3.71 13.18 0.17
CA ARG A 106 -4.07 14.17 -0.85
C ARG A 106 -4.44 13.51 -2.18
N LEU A 107 -4.87 12.25 -2.11
CA LEU A 107 -5.27 11.46 -3.27
C LEU A 107 -6.50 12.10 -3.92
N LYS A 108 -6.48 12.15 -5.25
CA LYS A 108 -7.65 12.55 -6.05
C LYS A 108 -8.31 11.36 -6.71
N ILE A 109 -7.49 10.41 -7.13
CA ILE A 109 -7.89 9.20 -7.84
C ILE A 109 -7.06 8.02 -7.35
N ILE A 110 -7.65 6.83 -7.36
CA ILE A 110 -6.96 5.60 -7.04
C ILE A 110 -7.49 4.46 -7.92
N ASP A 111 -6.58 3.66 -8.46
CA ASP A 111 -6.92 2.47 -9.23
C ASP A 111 -6.96 1.24 -8.32
N LEU A 112 -8.13 0.63 -8.23
CA LEU A 112 -8.39 -0.55 -7.40
C LEU A 112 -8.19 -1.86 -8.16
N SER A 113 -7.87 -1.82 -9.47
CA SER A 113 -7.66 -3.02 -10.29
C SER A 113 -6.73 -4.06 -9.66
N PRO A 114 -5.58 -3.68 -9.05
CA PRO A 114 -4.70 -4.65 -8.38
C PRO A 114 -5.35 -5.38 -7.20
N LEU A 115 -6.30 -4.75 -6.52
CA LEU A 115 -6.94 -5.29 -5.31
C LEU A 115 -7.91 -6.43 -5.59
N PHE A 116 -8.31 -6.64 -6.85
CA PHE A 116 -9.09 -7.82 -7.25
C PHE A 116 -8.29 -9.12 -7.10
N GLN A 117 -6.96 -9.06 -6.97
CA GLN A 117 -6.09 -10.20 -6.67
C GLN A 117 -5.89 -10.44 -5.16
N CYS A 118 -6.55 -9.65 -4.30
CA CYS A 118 -6.47 -9.75 -2.84
C CYS A 118 -7.80 -10.27 -2.26
N PRO A 119 -8.12 -11.58 -2.40
CA PRO A 119 -9.45 -12.11 -2.07
C PRO A 119 -9.83 -11.98 -0.58
N ASN A 120 -8.84 -11.79 0.29
CA ASN A 120 -9.03 -11.66 1.74
C ASN A 120 -9.18 -10.20 2.21
N LEU A 121 -9.17 -9.23 1.29
CA LEU A 121 -9.26 -7.81 1.62
C LEU A 121 -10.64 -7.49 2.24
N GLN A 122 -10.60 -7.02 3.49
CA GLN A 122 -11.78 -6.73 4.30
C GLN A 122 -11.87 -5.23 4.61
N ASP A 123 -10.73 -4.59 4.85
CA ASP A 123 -10.66 -3.20 5.24
C ASP A 123 -9.97 -2.35 4.17
N LEU A 124 -10.73 -1.43 3.58
CA LEU A 124 -10.22 -0.44 2.63
C LEU A 124 -10.65 0.95 3.07
N MET A 125 -9.73 1.65 3.73
CA MET A 125 -9.93 3.02 4.20
C MET A 125 -9.38 4.00 3.17
N ILE A 126 -10.30 4.73 2.50
CA ILE A 126 -10.01 5.75 1.50
C ILE A 126 -11.01 6.89 1.72
N ASP A 127 -10.56 8.15 1.62
CA ASP A 127 -11.43 9.31 1.80
C ASP A 127 -12.58 9.33 0.78
N GLU A 128 -13.76 9.77 1.22
CA GLU A 128 -14.97 9.82 0.38
C GLU A 128 -14.82 10.69 -0.88
N SER A 129 -13.94 11.69 -0.83
CA SER A 129 -13.65 12.59 -1.95
C SER A 129 -12.80 11.97 -3.06
N VAL A 130 -12.16 10.82 -2.82
CA VAL A 130 -11.28 10.17 -3.79
C VAL A 130 -12.13 9.46 -4.85
N THR A 131 -11.80 9.71 -6.11
CA THR A 131 -12.39 8.98 -7.24
C THR A 131 -11.80 7.58 -7.33
N LEU A 132 -12.64 6.56 -7.22
CA LEU A 132 -12.24 5.16 -7.35
C LEU A 132 -12.33 4.74 -8.82
N THR A 133 -11.31 4.05 -9.33
CA THR A 133 -11.33 3.49 -10.69
C THR A 133 -10.96 2.02 -10.68
N ALA A 134 -11.40 1.28 -11.70
CA ALA A 134 -10.94 -0.08 -11.96
C ALA A 134 -11.12 -0.42 -13.44
N ASP A 135 -10.39 -1.42 -13.93
CA ASP A 135 -10.57 -1.98 -15.27
C ASP A 135 -11.99 -2.54 -15.42
N LEU A 136 -12.69 -2.11 -16.47
CA LEU A 136 -14.01 -2.55 -16.87
C LEU A 136 -14.15 -4.07 -16.98
N LEU A 137 -13.11 -4.80 -17.38
CA LEU A 137 -13.13 -6.26 -17.49
C LEU A 137 -13.30 -6.96 -16.14
N LEU A 138 -12.84 -6.32 -15.05
CA LEU A 138 -12.96 -6.86 -13.70
C LEU A 138 -14.41 -6.83 -13.19
N ARG A 139 -15.31 -6.11 -13.88
CA ARG A 139 -16.74 -6.08 -13.57
C ARG A 139 -17.41 -7.46 -13.67
N SER A 140 -16.88 -8.36 -14.50
CA SER A 140 -17.51 -9.65 -14.82
C SER A 140 -16.85 -10.87 -14.18
N ILE A 141 -15.77 -10.72 -13.41
CA ILE A 141 -14.97 -11.87 -12.93
C ILE A 141 -15.64 -12.68 -11.80
N GLY A 142 -16.75 -12.21 -11.24
CA GLY A 142 -17.64 -12.98 -10.34
C GLY A 142 -17.12 -13.28 -8.93
N SER A 143 -15.86 -13.00 -8.62
CA SER A 143 -15.28 -13.18 -7.28
C SER A 143 -14.50 -11.93 -6.88
N TRP A 144 -15.06 -11.14 -5.97
CA TRP A 144 -14.48 -9.88 -5.51
C TRP A 144 -14.24 -9.94 -4.00
N PRO A 145 -13.24 -9.21 -3.49
CA PRO A 145 -13.19 -8.88 -2.08
C PRO A 145 -14.49 -8.15 -1.68
N GLU A 146 -15.08 -8.53 -0.56
CA GLU A 146 -16.39 -8.01 -0.11
C GLU A 146 -16.40 -6.48 -0.04
N VAL A 147 -15.32 -5.88 0.45
CA VAL A 147 -15.15 -4.42 0.55
C VAL A 147 -15.21 -3.69 -0.81
N LEU A 148 -14.87 -4.36 -1.91
CA LEU A 148 -14.99 -3.78 -3.25
C LEU A 148 -16.41 -3.91 -3.81
N ILE A 149 -17.16 -4.94 -3.40
CA ILE A 149 -18.59 -5.11 -3.76
C ILE A 149 -19.39 -3.96 -3.17
N GLU A 150 -19.17 -3.63 -1.90
CA GLU A 150 -19.85 -2.52 -1.22
C GLU A 150 -19.59 -1.17 -1.90
N ARG A 151 -18.42 -1.02 -2.54
CA ARG A 151 -18.00 0.19 -3.26
C ARG A 151 -18.33 0.16 -4.74
N TYR A 152 -18.96 -0.90 -5.25
CA TYR A 152 -19.22 -1.12 -6.67
C TYR A 152 -19.77 0.11 -7.41
N HIS A 153 -20.78 0.75 -6.82
CA HIS A 153 -21.48 1.88 -7.40
C HIS A 153 -20.65 3.17 -7.48
N ARG A 154 -19.55 3.26 -6.72
CA ARG A 154 -18.63 4.41 -6.70
C ARG A 154 -17.42 4.25 -7.61
N ILE A 155 -17.19 3.03 -8.10
CA ILE A 155 -16.07 2.74 -9.00
C ILE A 155 -16.40 3.23 -10.41
N LEU A 156 -15.53 4.09 -10.94
CA LEU A 156 -15.51 4.45 -12.35
C LEU A 156 -14.77 3.37 -13.14
N TRP A 157 -15.55 2.50 -13.78
CA TRP A 157 -15.06 1.42 -14.62
C TRP A 157 -14.53 1.96 -15.95
N LYS A 158 -13.23 1.77 -16.20
CA LYS A 158 -12.55 2.28 -17.40
C LYS A 158 -12.14 1.12 -18.28
N ALA A 159 -12.38 1.22 -19.59
CA ALA A 159 -11.65 0.37 -20.52
C ALA A 159 -10.17 0.77 -20.47
N GLU A 160 -9.24 -0.18 -20.51
CA GLU A 160 -7.82 0.16 -20.68
C GLU A 160 -7.66 1.16 -21.83
N PRO A 161 -6.80 2.17 -21.71
CA PRO A 161 -6.41 2.94 -22.88
C PRO A 161 -5.83 1.96 -23.88
N ALA A 162 -6.38 1.93 -25.11
CA ALA A 162 -5.82 1.14 -26.19
C ALA A 162 -4.32 1.44 -26.29
N SER A 163 -3.50 0.40 -26.08
CA SER A 163 -2.04 0.43 -26.17
C SER A 163 -1.55 1.00 -27.50
#